data_AF-A0A956W2S2-F1
#
_entry.id   AF-A0A956W2S2-F1
#
_cell.length_a   1.000
_cell.length_b   1.000
_cell.length_c   1.000
_cell.angle_alpha   90.00
_cell.angle_beta   90.00
_cell.angle_gamma   90.00
#
_symmetry.space_group_name_H-M   'P 1'
#
loop_
_entity.id
_entity.type
_entity.pdbx_description
1 polymer ?
#
loop_
_entity_poly.entity_id
_entity_poly.type
_entity_poly.pdbx_seq_one_letter_code
_entity_poly.pdbx_strand_id
1 'polypeptide(L)' 'VVSPNDRDSEVQGKVDAYLAAGSARVWVARPEQRTVTVFRADGTVRVARAGDVLTSDDAAFAVDGFELAVGDIFAS' A
#
# COMPACT_ATOMS: atom_id res chain seq x y z
N VAL A 1 -26.23 -7.34 -7.69
CA VAL A 1 -25.80 -6.16 -6.91
C VAL A 1 -24.48 -6.54 -6.27
N VAL A 2 -23.37 -6.05 -6.84
CA VAL A 2 -22.03 -6.23 -6.28
C VAL A 2 -21.84 -5.07 -5.30
N SER A 3 -21.66 -5.41 -4.03
CA SER A 3 -21.53 -4.41 -2.98
C SER A 3 -20.10 -3.86 -2.95
N PRO A 4 -19.85 -2.63 -2.44
CA PRO A 4 -18.50 -2.09 -2.25
C PRO A 4 -17.53 -3.04 -1.54
N ASN A 5 -18.06 -3.97 -0.75
CA ASN A 5 -17.32 -4.97 0.01
C ASN A 5 -16.65 -6.05 -0.87
N ASP A 6 -17.19 -6.33 -2.07
CA ASP A 6 -16.58 -7.29 -3.00
C ASP A 6 -15.24 -6.77 -3.54
N ARG A 7 -15.07 -5.45 -3.67
CA ARG A 7 -13.79 -4.87 -4.12
C ARG A 7 -12.70 -5.00 -3.07
N ASP A 8 -13.05 -4.86 -1.80
CA ASP A 8 -12.06 -4.95 -0.72
C ASP A 8 -11.60 -6.39 -0.48
N SER A 9 -12.49 -7.38 -0.60
CA SER A 9 -12.10 -8.80 -0.51
C SER A 9 -11.26 -9.25 -1.72
N GLU A 10 -11.59 -8.80 -2.93
CA GLU A 10 -10.78 -9.05 -4.13
C GLU A 10 -9.39 -8.43 -4.04
N VAL A 11 -9.30 -7.19 -3.54
CA VAL A 11 -8.02 -6.53 -3.29
C VAL A 11 -7.23 -7.28 -2.22
N GLN A 12 -7.87 -7.68 -1.12
CA GLN A 12 -7.20 -8.45 -0.07
C GLN A 12 -6.68 -9.80 -0.59
N GLY A 13 -7.45 -10.52 -1.39
CA GLY A 13 -7.01 -11.78 -1.99
C GLY A 13 -5.78 -11.60 -2.90
N LYS A 14 -5.69 -10.47 -3.62
CA LYS A 14 -4.49 -10.13 -4.41
C LYS A 14 -3.30 -9.78 -3.53
N VAL A 15 -3.51 -9.00 -2.47
CA VAL A 15 -2.46 -8.69 -1.48
C VAL A 15 -1.86 -9.97 -0.93
N ASP A 16 -2.71 -10.90 -0.47
CA ASP A 16 -2.29 -12.18 0.09
C ASP A 16 -1.52 -13.01 -0.94
N ALA A 17 -2.02 -13.07 -2.19
CA ALA A 17 -1.35 -13.78 -3.28
C ALA A 17 0.05 -13.21 -3.58
N TYR A 18 0.20 -11.89 -3.61
CA TYR A 18 1.50 -11.25 -3.86
C TYR A 18 2.49 -11.42 -2.71
N LEU A 19 2.03 -11.35 -1.46
CA LEU A 19 2.85 -11.63 -0.29
C LEU A 19 3.28 -13.10 -0.25
N ALA A 20 2.36 -14.03 -0.51
CA ALA A 20 2.66 -15.47 -0.60
C ALA A 20 3.64 -15.80 -1.73
N ALA A 21 3.66 -15.01 -2.81
CA ALA A 21 4.62 -15.12 -3.90
C ALA A 21 6.00 -14.51 -3.59
N GLY A 22 6.22 -13.95 -2.40
CA GLY A 22 7.52 -13.46 -1.94
C GLY A 22 7.72 -11.94 -2.01
N SER A 23 6.66 -11.16 -2.27
CA SER A 23 6.75 -9.70 -2.22
C SER A 23 7.02 -9.24 -0.78
N ALA A 24 8.05 -8.42 -0.55
CA ALA A 24 8.36 -7.88 0.78
C ALA A 24 7.34 -6.83 1.27
N ARG A 25 6.72 -6.12 0.32
CA ARG A 25 5.70 -5.08 0.53
C ARG A 25 4.67 -5.17 -0.58
N VAL A 26 3.42 -4.92 -0.26
CA VAL A 26 2.34 -4.66 -1.24
C VAL A 26 1.70 -3.33 -0.90
N TRP A 27 1.62 -2.43 -1.88
CA TRP A 27 0.99 -1.11 -1.71
C TRP A 27 -0.37 -1.09 -2.41
N VAL A 28 -1.40 -0.70 -1.67
CA VAL A 28 -2.74 -0.46 -2.20
C VAL A 28 -3.04 1.02 -2.13
N ALA A 29 -3.04 1.69 -3.28
CA ALA A 29 -3.43 3.09 -3.39
C ALA A 29 -4.96 3.20 -3.53
N ARG A 30 -5.59 4.09 -2.74
CA ARG A 30 -7.02 4.38 -2.79
C ARG A 30 -7.23 5.86 -3.13
N PRO A 31 -7.39 6.21 -4.43
CA PRO A 31 -7.45 7.61 -4.88
C PRO A 31 -8.54 8.44 -4.21
N GLU A 32 -9.75 7.88 -4.07
CA GLU A 32 -10.88 8.55 -3.39
C GLU A 32 -10.57 8.94 -1.95
N GLN A 33 -9.75 8.14 -1.26
CA GLN A 33 -9.35 8.36 0.13
C GLN A 33 -8.00 9.09 0.24
N ARG A 34 -7.28 9.23 -0.89
CA ARG A 34 -5.89 9.72 -0.98
C ARG A 34 -4.98 9.05 0.04
N THR A 35 -5.08 7.73 0.12
CA THR A 35 -4.27 6.90 1.02
C THR A 35 -3.51 5.82 0.26
N VAL A 36 -2.39 5.40 0.83
CA VAL A 36 -1.67 4.18 0.45
C VAL A 36 -1.61 3.26 1.67
N THR A 37 -2.13 2.05 1.53
CA THR A 37 -1.97 0.99 2.54
C THR A 37 -0.78 0.12 2.16
N VAL A 38 0.20 0.03 3.06
CA VAL A 38 1.39 -0.82 2.94
C VAL A 38 1.17 -2.08 3.75
N PHE A 39 1.09 -3.22 3.08
CA PHE A 39 1.05 -4.54 3.69
C PHE A 39 2.45 -5.16 3.69
N ARG A 40 2.86 -5.71 4.82
CA ARG A 40 4.16 -6.35 5.01
C ARG A 40 3.99 -7.86 5.18
N ALA A 41 5.03 -8.61 4.80
CA ALA A 41 5.02 -10.08 4.90
C ALA A 41 4.90 -10.61 6.35
N ASP A 42 5.21 -9.78 7.36
CA ASP A 42 5.05 -10.11 8.78
C ASP A 42 3.61 -9.86 9.31
N GLY A 43 2.69 -9.45 8.44
CA GLY A 43 1.30 -9.13 8.79
C GLY A 43 1.09 -7.69 9.26
N THR A 44 2.14 -6.87 9.34
CA THR A 44 2.01 -5.45 9.68
C THR A 44 1.34 -4.68 8.54
N VAL A 45 0.43 -3.77 8.92
CA VAL A 45 -0.26 -2.88 7.99
C VAL A 45 -0.04 -1.43 8.41
N ARG A 46 0.41 -0.60 7.47
CA ARG A 46 0.51 0.86 7.65
C ARG A 46 -0.39 1.55 6.65
N VAL A 47 -1.18 2.52 7.11
CA VAL A 47 -1.96 3.40 6.23
C VAL A 47 -1.28 4.77 6.23
N ALA A 48 -0.71 5.15 5.08
CA ALA A 48 -0.14 6.46 4.85
C ALA A 48 -1.19 7.35 4.15
N ARG A 49 -1.39 8.56 4.68
CA ARG A 49 -2.33 9.57 4.16
C ARG A 49 -1.59 10.59 3.31
N ALA A 50 -2.32 11.42 2.58
CA ALA A 50 -1.76 12.41 1.65
C ALA A 50 -0.68 13.36 2.24
N GLY A 51 -0.68 13.59 3.56
CA GLY A 51 0.35 14.41 4.24
C GLY A 51 1.59 13.64 4.69
N ASP A 52 1.61 12.32 4.55
CA ASP A 52 2.71 11.46 4.96
C ASP A 52 3.72 11.26 3.82
N VAL A 53 4.91 10.78 4.18
CA VAL A 53 5.97 10.34 3.26
C VAL A 53 6.16 8.84 3.42
N LEU A 54 6.22 8.11 2.31
CA LEU A 54 6.63 6.71 2.27
C LEU A 54 8.16 6.66 2.19
N THR A 55 8.75 5.80 3.02
CA THR A 55 10.21 5.72 3.22
C THR A 55 10.79 4.42 2.64
N SER A 56 12.13 4.29 2.68
CA SER A 56 12.82 3.04 2.34
C SER A 56 12.25 1.82 3.08
N ASP A 57 11.85 1.92 4.36
CA ASP A 57 11.22 0.81 5.08
C ASP A 57 9.87 0.43 4.47
N ASP A 58 9.07 1.42 4.07
CA ASP A 58 7.76 1.18 3.46
C ASP A 58 7.88 0.52 2.08
N ALA A 59 8.99 0.78 1.37
CA ALA A 59 9.33 0.18 0.08
C ALA A 59 10.19 -1.10 0.18
N ALA A 60 10.60 -1.50 1.38
CA ALA A 60 11.57 -2.58 1.64
C ALA A 60 12.93 -2.42 0.93
N PHE A 61 13.42 -1.18 0.82
CA PHE A 61 14.78 -0.91 0.40
C PHE A 61 15.75 -1.05 1.56
N ALA A 62 16.89 -1.71 1.32
CA ALA A 62 17.91 -1.96 2.34
C ALA A 62 18.72 -0.71 2.74
N VAL A 63 18.62 0.36 1.94
CA VAL A 63 19.34 1.63 2.17
C VAL A 63 18.34 2.76 2.33
N ASP A 64 18.69 3.70 3.19
CA ASP A 64 17.93 4.93 3.40
C ASP A 64 18.03 5.86 2.18
N GLY A 65 17.10 6.81 2.09
CA GLY A 65 17.11 7.88 1.08
C GLY A 65 16.00 7.80 0.03
N PHE A 66 15.18 6.74 0.04
CA PHE A 66 13.91 6.79 -0.70
C PHE A 66 12.87 7.53 0.13
N GLU A 67 12.30 8.56 -0.49
CA GLU A 67 11.18 9.34 0.05
C GLU A 67 10.18 9.60 -1.08
N LEU A 68 8.90 9.34 -0.82
CA LEU A 68 7.80 9.65 -1.72
C LEU A 68 6.66 10.29 -0.94
N ALA A 69 6.37 11.56 -1.22
CA ALA A 69 5.20 12.21 -0.65
C ALA A 69 3.93 11.53 -1.19
N VAL A 70 3.08 11.06 -0.28
CA VAL A 70 1.87 10.32 -0.67
C VAL A 70 0.92 11.19 -1.49
N GLY A 71 0.91 12.51 -1.23
CA GLY A 71 0.14 13.48 -2.00
C GLY A 71 0.46 13.48 -3.49
N ASP A 72 1.72 13.24 -3.86
CA ASP A 72 2.20 13.29 -5.25
C ASP A 72 1.68 12.12 -6.10
N ILE A 73 1.35 10.99 -5.45
CA ILE A 73 0.76 9.82 -6.11
C ILE A 73 -0.64 10.15 -6.70
N PHE A 74 -1.31 11.15 -6.14
CA PHE A 74 -2.67 11.53 -6.49
C PHE A 74 -2.77 12.95 -7.10
N ALA A 75 -1.64 13.56 -7.46
CA ALA A 75 -1.62 14.85 -8.12
C ALA A 75 -1.97 14.67 -9.60
N SER A 76 -3.23 14.92 -9.96
CA SER A 76 -3.75 14.95 -11.34
C SER A 76 -4.51 16.23 -11.59
#